data_AF-V5KVT5-F1
#
_entry.id   AF-V5KVT5-F1
#
_cell.length_a   1.000
_cell.length_b   1.000
_cell.length_c   1.000
_cell.angle_alpha   90.00
_cell.angle_beta   90.00
_cell.angle_gamma   90.00
#
_symmetry.space_group_name_H-M   'P 1'
#
loop_
_entity.id
_entity.type
_entity.pdbx_description
1 polymer ?
#
loop_
_entity_poly.entity_id
_entity_poly.type
_entity_poly.pdbx_seq_one_letter_code
_entity_poly.pdbx_strand_id
1 'polypeptide(L)'
;LGDATDAMIAYLDSHTERPSQQIILQTKERVPLHQFPIPAYEKLPLRRYFLGSVQFSSGCPYHCEFCDIPALYGNHPRLKTPQQILEELDAILAAGNPGAIYFVDDNFIGNRKAVMELLPHLIEWQKERGYPVQFACEATLNLAQSPKILAMMREAYFCTVFCGIETP
;
A
#
# COMPACT_ATOMS: atom_id res chain seq x y z
N LEU A 1 3.02 9.03 -6.82
CA LEU A 1 3.25 10.49 -6.87
C LEU A 1 4.70 10.76 -7.24
N GLY A 2 4.88 11.71 -8.14
CA GLY A 2 6.13 12.12 -8.75
C GLY A 2 5.91 13.40 -9.55
N ASP A 3 6.96 13.92 -10.17
CA ASP A 3 6.93 15.16 -10.97
C ASP A 3 5.83 15.17 -12.06
N ALA A 4 5.53 14.02 -12.66
CA ALA A 4 4.42 13.92 -13.61
C ALA A 4 3.03 14.11 -12.98
N THR A 5 2.83 13.65 -11.74
CA THR A 5 1.55 13.84 -11.05
C THR A 5 1.33 15.31 -10.72
N ASP A 6 2.38 16.00 -10.27
CA ASP A 6 2.31 17.43 -9.96
C ASP A 6 2.06 18.25 -11.23
N ALA A 7 2.74 17.92 -12.32
CA ALA A 7 2.50 18.53 -13.63
C ALA A 7 1.06 18.29 -14.13
N MET A 8 0.50 17.09 -13.86
CA MET A 8 -0.88 16.77 -14.22
C MET A 8 -1.88 17.63 -13.44
N ILE A 9 -1.67 17.78 -12.12
CA ILE A 9 -2.53 18.60 -11.27
C ILE A 9 -2.46 20.06 -11.73
N ALA A 10 -1.25 20.61 -11.92
CA ALA A 10 -1.07 21.98 -12.41
C ALA A 10 -1.72 22.22 -13.78
N TYR A 11 -1.67 21.22 -14.67
CA TYR A 11 -2.37 21.28 -15.95
C TYR A 11 -3.88 21.35 -15.77
N LEU A 12 -4.46 20.47 -14.94
CA LEU A 12 -5.90 20.42 -14.68
C LEU A 12 -6.42 21.68 -13.96
N ASP A 13 -5.61 22.30 -13.10
CA ASP A 13 -5.98 23.54 -12.42
C ASP A 13 -6.05 24.74 -13.37
N SER A 14 -5.32 24.70 -14.49
CA SER A 14 -5.24 25.79 -15.47
C SER A 14 -6.06 25.55 -16.75
N HIS A 15 -6.52 24.32 -16.99
CA HIS A 15 -7.24 23.94 -18.20
C HIS A 15 -8.54 23.19 -17.88
N THR A 16 -9.67 23.78 -18.27
CA THR A 16 -11.01 23.19 -18.08
C THR A 16 -11.53 22.43 -19.30
N GLU A 17 -10.88 22.60 -20.45
CA GLU A 17 -11.26 21.96 -21.72
C GLU A 17 -10.41 20.71 -21.99
N ARG A 18 -10.99 19.78 -22.76
CA ARG A 18 -10.26 18.59 -23.22
C ARG A 18 -9.13 19.01 -24.16
N PRO A 19 -7.89 18.52 -23.97
CA PRO A 19 -6.80 18.85 -24.87
C PRO A 19 -7.09 18.35 -26.29
N SER A 20 -6.72 19.16 -27.28
CA SER A 20 -6.90 18.85 -28.72
C SER A 20 -5.95 17.74 -29.21
N GLN A 21 -4.94 17.39 -28.42
CA GLN A 21 -3.97 16.32 -28.68
C GLN A 21 -3.66 15.56 -27.40
N GLN A 22 -3.05 14.38 -27.53
CA GLN A 22 -2.61 13.60 -26.38
C GLN A 22 -1.45 14.31 -25.66
N ILE A 23 -1.56 14.42 -24.34
CA ILE A 23 -0.51 14.92 -23.46
C ILE A 23 0.12 13.73 -22.75
N ILE A 24 1.45 13.66 -22.76
CA ILE A 24 2.21 12.62 -22.05
C ILE A 24 3.04 13.31 -20.97
N LEU A 25 2.76 12.97 -19.72
CA LEU A 25 3.52 13.43 -18.56
C LEU A 25 4.34 12.24 -18.03
N GLN A 26 5.66 12.39 -17.96
CA GLN A 26 6.57 11.31 -17.60
C GLN A 26 7.25 11.60 -16.27
N THR A 27 7.23 10.62 -15.38
CA THR A 27 7.90 10.74 -14.08
C THR A 27 9.39 10.54 -14.26
N LYS A 28 10.21 11.54 -13.95
CA LYS A 28 11.68 11.40 -13.91
C LYS A 28 12.16 11.02 -12.51
N GLU A 29 11.54 11.62 -11.50
CA GLU A 29 11.88 11.40 -10.10
C GLU A 29 10.67 10.93 -9.31
N ARG A 30 10.85 9.82 -8.59
CA ARG A 30 9.82 9.26 -7.72
C ARG A 30 9.99 9.85 -6.33
N VAL A 31 8.98 10.57 -5.86
CA VAL A 31 8.96 11.16 -4.51
C VAL A 31 9.03 10.04 -3.45
N PRO A 32 9.76 10.21 -2.34
CA PRO A 32 9.75 9.24 -1.24
C PRO A 32 8.33 8.96 -0.74
N LEU A 33 8.00 7.68 -0.48
CA LEU A 33 6.62 7.29 -0.15
C LEU A 33 6.12 7.91 1.16
N HIS A 34 7.01 8.15 2.12
CA HIS A 34 6.69 8.85 3.37
C HIS A 34 6.33 10.33 3.20
N GLN A 35 6.47 10.92 2.01
CA GLN A 35 6.02 12.30 1.74
C GLN A 35 4.59 12.32 1.15
N PHE A 36 3.98 11.16 0.91
CA PHE A 36 2.65 11.11 0.34
C PHE A 36 1.64 11.55 1.40
N PRO A 37 0.65 12.38 1.03
CA PRO A 37 -0.43 12.72 1.94
C PRO A 37 -1.30 11.50 2.24
N ILE A 38 -2.01 11.54 3.35
CA ILE A 38 -3.11 10.60 3.62
C ILE A 38 -4.09 10.68 2.44
N PRO A 39 -4.47 9.55 1.82
CA PRO A 39 -5.50 9.55 0.79
C PRO A 39 -6.80 10.17 1.32
N ALA A 40 -7.54 10.88 0.46
CA ALA A 40 -8.78 11.57 0.83
C ALA A 40 -9.95 10.58 1.05
N TYR A 41 -9.81 9.68 2.03
CA TYR A 41 -10.77 8.63 2.36
C TYR A 41 -12.15 9.19 2.71
N GLU A 42 -12.22 10.40 3.27
CA GLU A 42 -13.46 11.11 3.59
C GLU A 42 -14.31 11.46 2.35
N LYS A 43 -13.70 11.47 1.16
CA LYS A 43 -14.40 11.68 -0.12
C LYS A 43 -14.99 10.40 -0.70
N LEU A 44 -14.70 9.24 -0.09
CA LEU A 44 -15.17 7.94 -0.56
C LEU A 44 -16.26 7.40 0.37
N PRO A 45 -17.36 6.85 -0.16
CA PRO A 45 -18.37 6.18 0.65
C PRO A 45 -17.87 4.77 1.04
N LEU A 46 -16.87 4.66 1.93
CA LEU A 46 -16.14 3.41 2.21
C LEU A 46 -17.03 2.22 2.59
N ARG A 47 -18.18 2.46 3.25
CA ARG A 47 -19.16 1.41 3.57
C ARG A 47 -19.77 0.70 2.35
N ARG A 48 -19.64 1.28 1.15
CA ARG A 48 -20.11 0.69 -0.10
C ARG A 48 -19.04 -0.19 -0.78
N TYR A 49 -17.83 -0.23 -0.23
CA TYR A 49 -16.72 -1.02 -0.76
C TYR A 49 -16.56 -2.28 0.07
N PHE A 50 -16.20 -3.37 -0.61
CA PHE A 50 -15.89 -4.65 0.04
C PHE A 50 -14.56 -4.60 0.82
N LEU A 51 -13.60 -3.81 0.33
CA LEU A 51 -12.26 -3.67 0.91
C LEU A 51 -11.83 -2.20 0.85
N GLY A 52 -11.22 -1.74 1.94
CA GLY A 52 -10.36 -0.56 1.92
C GLY A 52 -8.94 -0.92 1.48
N SER A 53 -8.12 0.07 1.19
CA SER A 53 -6.72 -0.15 0.85
C SER A 53 -5.78 0.85 1.51
N VAL A 54 -4.60 0.34 1.86
CA VAL A 54 -3.45 1.13 2.32
C VAL A 54 -2.23 0.66 1.55
N GLN A 55 -1.24 1.54 1.39
CA GLN A 55 0.05 1.19 0.78
C GLN A 55 1.16 1.53 1.76
N PHE A 56 1.86 0.51 2.24
CA PHE A 56 3.02 0.65 3.12
C PHE A 56 4.32 0.76 2.34
N SER A 57 4.44 0.01 1.25
CA SER A 57 5.62 0.00 0.39
C SER A 57 5.27 0.03 -1.10
N SER A 58 6.20 0.53 -1.91
CA SER A 58 6.09 0.58 -3.37
C SER A 58 7.44 0.27 -4.01
N GLY A 59 7.44 -0.66 -4.96
CA GLY A 59 8.60 -1.29 -5.55
C GLY A 59 8.88 -2.66 -4.93
N CYS A 60 9.55 -3.53 -5.68
CA CYS A 60 9.85 -4.90 -5.27
C CYS A 60 11.29 -5.25 -5.67
N PRO A 61 12.12 -5.83 -4.77
CA PRO A 61 13.51 -6.17 -5.08
C PRO A 61 13.67 -7.43 -5.92
N TYR A 62 12.57 -8.13 -6.21
CA TYR A 62 12.58 -9.33 -7.03
C TYR A 62 12.51 -8.97 -8.52
N HIS A 63 13.13 -9.82 -9.34
CA HIS A 63 13.23 -9.66 -10.79
C HIS A 63 12.55 -10.83 -11.50
N CYS A 64 11.27 -11.04 -11.21
CA CYS A 64 10.46 -12.03 -11.93
C CYS A 64 10.36 -11.62 -13.40
N GLU A 65 10.63 -12.54 -14.34
CA GLU A 65 10.77 -12.21 -15.77
C GLU A 65 9.49 -11.68 -16.43
N PHE A 66 8.33 -12.02 -15.86
CA PHE A 66 7.01 -11.62 -16.32
C PHE A 66 6.49 -10.34 -15.65
N CYS A 67 7.21 -9.81 -14.66
CA CYS A 67 6.74 -8.74 -13.77
C CYS A 67 7.25 -7.36 -14.21
N ASP A 68 6.34 -6.39 -14.30
CA ASP A 68 6.63 -5.00 -14.68
C ASP A 68 6.91 -4.07 -13.49
N ILE A 69 6.68 -4.54 -12.26
CA ILE A 69 6.86 -3.77 -11.02
C ILE A 69 8.24 -3.12 -10.92
N PRO A 70 9.37 -3.82 -11.15
CA PRO A 70 10.69 -3.18 -11.05
C PRO A 70 10.86 -2.03 -12.05
N ALA A 71 10.26 -2.13 -13.24
CA ALA A 71 10.30 -1.07 -14.25
C ALA A 71 9.40 0.12 -13.85
N LEU A 72 8.19 -0.15 -13.35
CA LEU A 72 7.20 0.86 -13.00
C LEU A 72 7.51 1.57 -11.67
N TYR A 73 7.82 0.82 -10.62
CA TYR A 73 7.93 1.30 -9.24
C TYR A 73 9.33 1.23 -8.65
N GLY A 74 10.26 0.56 -9.33
CA GLY A 74 11.66 0.42 -8.92
C GLY A 74 11.93 -0.88 -8.17
N ASN A 75 13.22 -1.23 -8.11
CA ASN A 75 13.73 -2.44 -7.45
C ASN A 75 14.12 -2.22 -5.97
N HIS A 76 13.96 -1.00 -5.46
CA HIS A 76 14.20 -0.67 -4.05
C HIS A 76 12.90 -0.17 -3.43
N PRO A 77 12.26 -0.97 -2.55
CA PRO A 77 11.00 -0.57 -1.94
C PRO A 77 11.12 0.76 -1.20
N ARG A 78 10.33 1.75 -1.61
CA ARG A 78 10.12 3.00 -0.87
C ARG A 78 9.05 2.75 0.17
N LEU A 79 9.23 3.29 1.38
CA LEU A 79 8.42 2.95 2.55
C LEU A 79 7.69 4.18 3.09
N LYS A 80 6.47 3.98 3.61
CA LYS A 80 5.87 4.84 4.63
C LYS A 80 6.40 4.46 6.00
N THR A 81 6.24 5.35 6.98
CA THR A 81 6.48 4.99 8.39
C THR A 81 5.32 4.18 8.95
N PRO A 82 5.53 3.38 10.03
CA PRO A 82 4.43 2.73 10.72
C PRO A 82 3.33 3.70 11.18
N GLN A 83 3.73 4.87 11.66
CA GLN A 83 2.82 5.92 12.12
C GLN A 83 1.87 6.40 11.01
N GLN A 84 2.39 6.59 9.78
CA GLN A 84 1.55 6.97 8.64
C GLN A 84 0.50 5.90 8.31
N ILE A 85 0.85 4.62 8.45
CA ILE A 85 -0.12 3.53 8.26
C ILE A 85 -1.19 3.57 9.34
N LEU A 86 -0.83 3.78 10.61
CA LEU A 86 -1.84 3.90 11.67
C LEU A 86 -2.78 5.09 11.45
N GLU A 87 -2.25 6.23 11.00
CA GLU A 87 -3.04 7.41 10.65
C GLU A 87 -4.00 7.16 9.47
N GLU A 88 -3.56 6.44 8.43
CA GLU A 88 -4.42 6.02 7.33
C GLU A 88 -5.51 5.04 7.78
N LEU A 89 -5.18 4.11 8.67
CA LEU A 89 -6.16 3.18 9.24
C LEU A 89 -7.22 3.92 10.07
N ASP A 90 -6.80 4.87 10.92
CA ASP A 90 -7.72 5.71 11.70
C ASP A 90 -8.62 6.56 10.77
N ALA A 91 -8.08 7.11 9.67
CA ALA A 91 -8.85 7.84 8.67
C ALA A 91 -9.88 6.93 7.96
N ILE A 92 -9.52 5.68 7.63
CA ILE A 92 -10.43 4.69 7.05
C ILE A 92 -11.58 4.35 8.01
N LEU A 93 -11.27 4.17 9.30
CA LEU A 93 -12.30 3.91 10.30
C LEU A 93 -13.26 5.10 10.42
N ALA A 94 -12.74 6.33 10.47
CA ALA A 94 -13.54 7.55 10.53
C ALA A 94 -14.43 7.74 9.28
N ALA A 95 -13.93 7.36 8.10
CA ALA A 95 -14.65 7.49 6.82
C ALA A 95 -15.71 6.39 6.59
N GLY A 96 -15.81 5.39 7.46
CA GLY A 96 -16.96 4.47 7.47
C GLY A 96 -16.67 3.02 7.82
N ASN A 97 -15.40 2.62 7.93
CA ASN A 97 -14.93 1.25 8.17
C ASN A 97 -15.51 0.19 7.18
N PRO A 98 -14.73 -0.27 6.19
CA PRO A 98 -15.16 -1.34 5.26
C PRO A 98 -15.10 -2.76 5.89
N GLY A 99 -14.56 -2.92 7.10
CA GLY A 99 -14.43 -4.22 7.79
C GLY A 99 -13.20 -5.05 7.37
N ALA A 100 -12.64 -4.79 6.20
CA ALA A 100 -11.39 -5.40 5.75
C ALA A 100 -10.54 -4.42 4.92
N ILE A 101 -9.22 -4.54 5.07
CA ILE A 101 -8.24 -3.63 4.46
C ILE A 101 -7.15 -4.45 3.77
N TYR A 102 -6.89 -4.13 2.50
CA TYR A 102 -5.86 -4.75 1.70
C TYR A 102 -4.60 -3.86 1.62
N PHE A 103 -3.46 -4.39 2.03
CA PHE A 103 -2.15 -3.79 1.77
C PHE A 103 -1.80 -4.02 0.30
N VAL A 104 -1.89 -2.95 -0.51
CA VAL A 104 -1.66 -2.99 -1.97
C VAL A 104 -0.18 -2.96 -2.34
N ASP A 105 0.69 -3.34 -1.42
CA ASP A 105 2.12 -3.41 -1.64
C ASP A 105 2.44 -4.46 -2.71
N ASP A 106 3.36 -4.16 -3.62
CA ASP A 106 3.77 -5.08 -4.68
C ASP A 106 4.36 -6.40 -4.13
N ASN A 107 4.93 -6.32 -2.92
CA ASN A 107 5.25 -7.45 -2.08
C ASN A 107 5.37 -6.95 -0.64
N PHE A 108 4.39 -7.26 0.20
CA PHE A 108 4.35 -6.80 1.59
C PHE A 108 5.63 -7.14 2.35
N ILE A 109 6.23 -8.31 2.11
CA ILE A 109 7.47 -8.74 2.76
C ILE A 109 8.74 -8.43 1.96
N GLY A 110 8.63 -7.62 0.90
CA GLY A 110 9.75 -7.19 0.07
C GLY A 110 10.86 -6.49 0.86
N ASN A 111 10.52 -5.86 1.98
CA ASN A 111 11.47 -5.40 2.98
C ASN A 111 11.16 -5.99 4.37
N ARG A 112 11.74 -7.15 4.66
CA ARG A 112 11.52 -7.87 5.93
C ARG A 112 11.83 -7.04 7.18
N LYS A 113 12.86 -6.20 7.15
CA LYS A 113 13.22 -5.35 8.30
C LYS A 113 12.09 -4.35 8.59
N ALA A 114 11.56 -3.72 7.54
CA ALA A 114 10.46 -2.77 7.66
C ALA A 114 9.17 -3.43 8.14
N VAL A 115 8.85 -4.64 7.67
CA VAL A 115 7.67 -5.39 8.14
C VAL A 115 7.81 -5.79 9.61
N MET A 116 9.01 -6.22 10.03
CA MET A 116 9.30 -6.54 11.43
C MET A 116 9.16 -5.32 12.35
N GLU A 117 9.32 -4.10 11.82
CA GLU A 117 9.08 -2.85 12.52
C GLU A 117 7.59 -2.49 12.53
N LEU A 118 6.88 -2.62 11.40
CA LEU A 118 5.46 -2.30 11.26
C LEU A 118 4.53 -3.20 12.08
N LEU A 119 4.76 -4.52 12.06
CA LEU A 119 3.81 -5.49 12.62
C LEU A 119 3.49 -5.27 14.11
N PRO A 120 4.46 -4.99 15.01
CA PRO A 120 4.17 -4.63 16.39
C PRO A 120 3.19 -3.45 16.53
N HIS A 121 3.33 -2.42 15.68
CA HIS A 121 2.41 -1.26 15.69
C HIS A 121 1.00 -1.66 15.26
N LEU A 122 0.86 -2.49 14.23
CA LEU A 122 -0.44 -2.99 13.78
C LEU A 122 -1.13 -3.87 14.83
N ILE A 123 -0.36 -4.72 15.51
CA ILE A 123 -0.84 -5.58 16.59
C ILE A 123 -1.46 -4.74 17.70
N GLU A 124 -0.72 -3.75 18.21
CA GLU A 124 -1.20 -2.91 19.30
C GLU A 124 -2.40 -2.06 18.85
N TRP A 125 -2.35 -1.48 17.65
CA TRP A 125 -3.46 -0.71 17.08
C TRP A 125 -4.75 -1.54 16.98
N GLN A 126 -4.66 -2.80 16.54
CA GLN A 126 -5.80 -3.72 16.48
C GLN A 126 -6.33 -4.07 17.88
N LYS A 127 -5.44 -4.41 18.83
CA LYS A 127 -5.82 -4.77 20.21
C LYS A 127 -6.56 -3.64 20.91
N GLU A 128 -6.03 -2.42 20.84
CA GLU A 128 -6.63 -1.22 21.46
C GLU A 128 -8.05 -0.94 20.95
N ARG A 129 -8.35 -1.33 19.70
CA ARG A 129 -9.63 -1.08 19.04
C ARG A 129 -10.54 -2.30 18.98
N GLY A 130 -10.13 -3.44 19.55
CA GLY A 130 -10.92 -4.67 19.54
C GLY A 130 -11.01 -5.35 18.18
N TYR A 131 -9.94 -5.28 17.38
CA TYR A 131 -9.82 -5.90 16.05
C TYR A 131 -10.90 -5.46 15.04
N PRO A 132 -11.03 -4.14 14.76
CA PRO A 132 -12.14 -3.59 13.96
C PRO A 132 -12.09 -3.96 12.46
N VAL A 133 -10.95 -4.44 11.96
CA VAL A 133 -10.73 -4.75 10.54
C VAL A 133 -9.89 -6.01 10.37
N GLN A 134 -10.14 -6.77 9.32
CA GLN A 134 -9.25 -7.84 8.86
C GLN A 134 -8.23 -7.29 7.89
N PHE A 135 -6.99 -7.76 7.96
CA PHE A 135 -5.95 -7.41 6.98
C PHE A 135 -5.77 -8.50 5.93
N ALA A 136 -5.43 -8.05 4.72
CA ALA A 136 -4.99 -8.89 3.63
C ALA A 136 -3.79 -8.25 2.92
N CYS A 137 -2.96 -9.05 2.27
CA CYS A 137 -1.82 -8.54 1.50
C CYS A 137 -1.39 -9.50 0.39
N GLU A 138 -0.54 -9.00 -0.50
CA GLU A 138 0.25 -9.81 -1.43
C GLU A 138 1.66 -10.04 -0.89
N ALA A 139 2.18 -11.26 -1.04
CA ALA A 139 3.52 -11.63 -0.60
C ALA A 139 4.12 -12.78 -1.43
N THR A 140 5.44 -12.83 -1.51
CA THR A 140 6.16 -13.96 -2.12
C THR A 140 6.14 -15.21 -1.22
N LEU A 141 6.20 -16.41 -1.81
CA LEU A 141 6.14 -17.71 -1.11
C LEU A 141 7.20 -17.89 0.00
N ASN A 142 8.33 -17.19 -0.11
CA ASN A 142 9.36 -17.20 0.91
C ASN A 142 8.92 -16.61 2.27
N LEU A 143 7.70 -16.04 2.37
CA LEU A 143 7.02 -15.78 3.64
C LEU A 143 6.90 -17.04 4.50
N ALA A 144 6.66 -18.19 3.87
CA ALA A 144 6.52 -19.48 4.56
C ALA A 144 7.77 -19.87 5.38
N GLN A 145 8.94 -19.32 5.03
CA GLN A 145 10.20 -19.55 5.74
C GLN A 145 10.34 -18.69 7.00
N SER A 146 9.40 -17.80 7.30
CA SER A 146 9.42 -16.95 8.49
C SER A 146 8.22 -17.20 9.41
N PRO A 147 8.26 -18.25 10.24
CA PRO A 147 7.22 -18.50 11.25
C PRO A 147 6.98 -17.30 12.17
N LYS A 148 8.03 -16.50 12.44
CA LYS A 148 7.93 -15.29 13.27
C LYS A 148 7.06 -14.21 12.62
N ILE A 149 7.28 -13.90 11.33
CA ILE A 149 6.46 -12.91 10.61
C ILE A 149 5.02 -13.43 10.51
N LEU A 150 4.82 -14.70 10.16
CA LEU A 150 3.49 -15.32 10.10
C LEU A 150 2.74 -15.26 11.44
N ALA A 151 3.42 -15.51 12.56
CA ALA A 151 2.82 -15.42 13.89
C ALA A 151 2.36 -13.98 14.22
N MET A 152 3.18 -12.99 13.89
CA MET A 152 2.84 -11.57 14.09
C MET A 152 1.74 -11.10 13.14
N MET A 153 1.74 -11.54 11.87
CA MET A 153 0.66 -11.27 10.92
C MET A 153 -0.68 -11.83 11.44
N ARG A 154 -0.69 -13.06 11.96
CA ARG A 154 -1.88 -13.64 12.61
C ARG A 154 -2.33 -12.79 13.81
N GLU A 155 -1.40 -12.35 14.65
CA GLU A 155 -1.71 -11.49 15.81
C GLU A 155 -2.23 -10.11 15.40
N ALA A 156 -1.78 -9.56 14.27
CA ALA A 156 -2.30 -8.32 13.67
C ALA A 156 -3.62 -8.54 12.90
N TYR A 157 -4.18 -9.75 12.91
CA TYR A 157 -5.41 -10.12 12.22
C TYR A 157 -5.33 -10.07 10.68
N PHE A 158 -4.19 -10.48 10.12
CA PHE A 158 -4.10 -10.85 8.71
C PHE A 158 -4.81 -12.19 8.48
N CYS A 159 -5.89 -12.17 7.71
CA CYS A 159 -6.72 -13.34 7.39
C CYS A 159 -6.48 -13.90 5.99
N THR A 160 -5.86 -13.12 5.10
CA THR A 160 -5.63 -13.54 3.71
C THR A 160 -4.27 -13.06 3.23
N VAL A 161 -3.54 -13.97 2.57
CA VAL A 161 -2.30 -13.65 1.86
C VAL A 161 -2.45 -14.16 0.43
N PHE A 162 -2.42 -13.25 -0.53
CA PHE A 162 -2.26 -13.62 -1.93
C PHE A 162 -0.78 -13.95 -2.17
N CYS A 163 -0.52 -15.18 -2.60
CA CYS A 163 0.84 -15.70 -2.74
C CYS A 163 1.13 -16.09 -4.18
N GLY A 164 2.08 -15.40 -4.81
CA GLY A 164 2.60 -15.75 -6.13
C GLY A 164 3.43 -17.03 -6.08
N ILE A 165 2.87 -18.15 -6.59
CA ILE A 165 3.58 -19.41 -6.82
C ILE A 165 4.14 -19.45 -8.26
N GLU A 166 3.41 -18.84 -9.19
CA GLU A 166 3.70 -18.70 -10.64
C GLU A 166 3.72 -20.02 -11.42
N THR A 167 4.66 -20.90 -11.11
CA THR A 167 4.81 -22.22 -11.75
C THR A 167 5.38 -23.22 -10.74
N PRO A 168 4.85 -24.47 -10.66
CA PRO A 168 5.34 -25.51 -9.76
C PRO A 168 6.78 -25.97 -10.02
#